data_AF-A0A1Q3EN09-F1
#
_entry.id   AF-A0A1Q3EN09-F1
#
_cell.length_a   1.000
_cell.length_b   1.000
_cell.length_c   1.000
_cell.angle_alpha   90.00
_cell.angle_beta   90.00
_cell.angle_gamma   90.00
#
_symmetry.space_group_name_H-M   'P 1'
#
loop_
_entity.id
_entity.type
_entity.pdbx_description
1 polymer ?
#
loop_
_entity_poly.entity_id
_entity_poly.type
_entity_poly.pdbx_seq_one_letter_code
_entity_poly.pdbx_strand_id
1 'polypeptide(L)'
;MVVLSRVKVIPRHKIQFLRQIHKSHSSRFSSALRKGSEVMIQVFEGPHSQELWEQTVDFASNLVNAHLQNLIGSSPDEPSDKPQKHPCYLVFDGSE
;
A
#
# COMPACT_ATOMS: atom_id res chain seq x y z
N MET A 1 -12.15 17.29 -0.32
CA MET A 1 -12.49 16.20 -1.25
C MET A 1 -11.25 15.98 -2.11
N VAL A 2 -10.37 15.06 -1.69
CA VAL A 2 -9.12 14.78 -2.41
C VAL A 2 -9.42 13.67 -3.40
N VAL A 3 -9.27 13.99 -4.69
CA VAL A 3 -9.50 13.05 -5.78
C VAL A 3 -8.26 12.19 -5.92
N LEU A 4 -8.30 10.94 -5.43
CA LEU A 4 -7.25 9.92 -5.57
C LEU A 4 -7.18 9.38 -7.01
N SER A 5 -6.98 10.22 -8.03
CA SER A 5 -6.99 9.78 -9.43
C SER A 5 -5.63 9.31 -9.96
N ARG A 6 -4.67 8.89 -9.11
CA ARG A 6 -3.31 8.51 -9.58
C ARG A 6 -2.82 7.12 -9.15
N VAL A 7 -3.30 6.57 -8.04
CA VAL A 7 -2.82 5.27 -7.54
C VAL A 7 -3.84 4.18 -7.84
N LYS A 8 -3.40 3.13 -8.54
CA LYS A 8 -4.29 2.04 -8.92
C LYS A 8 -4.67 1.19 -7.71
N VAL A 9 -5.96 0.90 -7.56
CA VAL A 9 -6.39 -0.08 -6.56
C VAL A 9 -5.97 -1.49 -6.96
N ILE A 10 -5.29 -2.20 -6.06
CA ILE A 10 -4.92 -3.59 -6.23
C ILE A 10 -5.61 -4.41 -5.15
N PRO A 11 -6.66 -5.18 -5.51
CA PRO A 11 -7.37 -6.02 -4.54
C PRO A 11 -6.47 -7.07 -3.88
N ARG A 12 -6.72 -7.37 -2.61
CA ARG A 12 -5.90 -8.28 -1.79
C ARG A 12 -5.78 -9.69 -2.38
N HIS A 13 -6.80 -10.16 -3.07
CA HIS A 13 -6.84 -11.47 -3.71
C HIS A 13 -5.95 -11.56 -4.97
N LYS A 14 -5.47 -10.41 -5.51
CA LYS A 14 -4.51 -10.36 -6.62
C LYS A 14 -3.05 -10.38 -6.14
N ILE A 15 -2.82 -10.49 -4.83
CA ILE A 15 -1.51 -10.44 -4.19
C ILE A 15 -1.29 -11.74 -3.41
N GLN A 16 -0.22 -12.44 -3.77
CA GLN A 16 0.24 -13.63 -3.05
C GLN A 16 1.36 -13.24 -2.10
N PHE A 17 1.07 -13.15 -0.80
CA PHE A 17 2.08 -12.81 0.21
C PHE A 17 3.07 -13.96 0.36
N LEU A 18 4.36 -13.65 0.40
CA LEU A 18 5.43 -14.62 0.53
C LEU A 18 5.98 -14.64 1.96
N ARG A 19 6.68 -13.57 2.37
CA ARG A 19 7.29 -13.45 3.69
C ARG A 19 7.23 -12.02 4.23
N GLN A 20 7.20 -11.90 5.55
CA GLN A 20 7.43 -10.62 6.20
C GLN A 20 8.91 -10.25 6.08
N ILE A 21 9.19 -9.02 5.62
CA ILE A 21 10.54 -8.47 5.51
C ILE A 21 10.88 -7.73 6.80
N HIS A 22 9.97 -6.87 7.26
CA HIS A 22 10.18 -6.01 8.42
C HIS A 22 8.85 -5.67 9.08
N LYS A 23 8.90 -5.34 10.37
CA LYS A 23 7.75 -4.80 11.11
C LYS A 23 8.20 -3.60 11.92
N SER A 24 7.53 -2.48 11.70
CA SER A 24 7.62 -1.28 12.52
C SER A 24 6.39 -1.18 13.43
N HIS A 25 6.36 -0.15 14.28
CA HIS A 25 5.29 0.05 15.27
C HIS A 25 3.88 0.14 14.65
N SER A 26 3.75 0.76 13.47
CA SER A 26 2.47 1.03 12.79
C SER A 26 2.38 0.41 11.38
N SER A 27 3.39 -0.35 10.96
CA SER A 27 3.41 -0.94 9.63
C SER A 27 4.13 -2.29 9.59
N ARG A 28 3.67 -3.15 8.69
CA ARG A 28 4.32 -4.40 8.35
C ARG A 28 4.67 -4.41 6.88
N PHE A 29 5.93 -4.72 6.59
CA PHE A 29 6.47 -4.83 5.25
C PHE A 29 6.60 -6.30 4.88
N SER A 30 6.08 -6.70 3.73
CA SER A 30 6.12 -8.08 3.24
C SER A 30 6.53 -8.11 1.77
N SER A 31 7.28 -9.13 1.36
CA SER A 31 7.40 -9.45 -0.05
C SER A 31 6.17 -10.24 -0.51
N ALA A 32 5.77 -10.02 -1.75
CA ALA A 32 4.64 -10.69 -2.35
C ALA A 32 4.85 -10.86 -3.86
N LEU A 33 4.02 -11.70 -4.48
CA LEU A 33 3.93 -11.81 -5.93
C LEU A 33 2.64 -11.17 -6.43
N ARG A 34 2.77 -10.43 -7.53
CA ARG A 34 1.66 -9.91 -8.32
C ARG A 34 1.93 -10.19 -9.79
N LYS A 35 1.04 -10.98 -10.41
CA LYS A 35 1.18 -11.41 -11.82
C LYS A 35 2.56 -12.02 -12.14
N GLY A 36 3.17 -12.72 -11.17
CA GLY A 36 4.49 -13.34 -11.32
C GLY A 36 5.68 -12.43 -11.03
N SER A 37 5.48 -11.12 -10.82
CA SER A 37 6.53 -10.19 -10.41
C SER A 37 6.58 -10.02 -8.89
N GLU A 38 7.78 -9.93 -8.33
CA GLU A 38 7.97 -9.61 -6.92
C GLU A 38 7.63 -8.13 -6.65
N VAL A 39 6.90 -7.89 -5.57
CA VAL A 39 6.46 -6.58 -5.10
C VAL A 39 6.65 -6.50 -3.60
N MET A 40 6.85 -5.28 -3.09
CA MET A 40 6.81 -5.02 -1.67
C MET A 40 5.43 -4.49 -1.26
N ILE A 41 4.91 -5.01 -0.16
CA ILE A 41 3.64 -4.57 0.43
C ILE A 41 3.91 -3.94 1.78
N GLN A 42 3.49 -2.69 1.97
CA GLN A 42 3.39 -2.06 3.29
C GLN A 42 1.94 -2.12 3.76
N VAL A 43 1.67 -2.89 4.81
CA VAL A 43 0.37 -2.96 5.49
C VAL A 43 0.39 -2.04 6.71
N PHE A 44 -0.60 -1.16 6.83
CA PHE A 44 -0.76 -0.29 7.99
C PHE A 44 -1.56 -1.01 9.08
N GLU A 45 -1.11 -0.93 10.33
CA GLU A 45 -1.69 -1.64 11.46
C GLU A 45 -1.98 -0.68 12.62
N GLY A 46 -2.98 -1.03 13.44
CA GLY A 46 -3.36 -0.25 14.62
C GLY A 46 -4.51 0.74 14.40
N PRO A 47 -4.88 1.49 15.45
CA PRO A 47 -6.08 2.33 15.48
C PRO A 47 -6.05 3.50 14.50
N HIS A 48 -4.84 3.96 14.12
CA HIS A 48 -4.63 5.06 13.17
C HIS A 48 -4.19 4.57 11.78
N SER A 49 -4.34 3.28 11.49
CA SER A 49 -3.85 2.68 10.23
C SER A 49 -4.44 3.32 8.98
N GLN A 50 -5.72 3.69 9.02
CA GLN A 50 -6.41 4.33 7.91
C GLN A 50 -5.89 5.75 7.65
N GLU A 51 -5.79 6.58 8.69
CA GLU A 51 -5.27 7.95 8.59
C GLU A 51 -3.80 7.96 8.10
N LEU A 52 -2.96 7.08 8.65
CA LEU A 52 -1.57 6.94 8.22
C LEU A 52 -1.47 6.50 6.76
N TRP A 53 -2.34 5.59 6.33
CA TRP A 53 -2.40 5.16 4.94
C TRP A 53 -2.81 6.32 4.02
N GLU A 54 -3.85 7.07 4.35
CA GLU A 54 -4.32 8.23 3.56
C GLU A 54 -3.19 9.26 3.39
N GLN A 55 -2.54 9.64 4.50
CA GLN A 55 -1.42 10.59 4.49
C GLN A 55 -0.25 10.07 3.64
N THR A 56 0.06 8.76 3.74
CA THR A 56 1.16 8.17 2.98
C THR A 56 0.83 8.06 1.49
N VAL A 57 -0.41 7.72 1.12
CA VAL A 57 -0.86 7.70 -0.27
C VAL A 57 -0.76 9.09 -0.88
N ASP A 58 -1.27 10.10 -0.18
CA ASP A 58 -1.24 11.48 -0.66
C ASP A 58 0.21 11.94 -0.84
N PHE A 59 1.07 11.74 0.16
CA PHE A 59 2.49 12.06 0.06
C PHE A 59 3.20 11.32 -1.08
N ALA A 60 3.06 9.99 -1.16
CA ALA A 60 3.73 9.15 -2.15
C ALA A 60 3.23 9.39 -3.58
N SER A 61 1.94 9.68 -3.77
CA SER A 61 1.37 9.96 -5.10
C SER A 61 1.86 11.29 -5.70
N ASN A 62 2.36 12.19 -4.85
CA ASN A 62 2.92 13.48 -5.25
C ASN A 62 4.44 13.43 -5.43
N LEU A 63 5.11 12.34 -5.04
CA LEU A 63 6.54 12.16 -5.24
C LEU A 63 6.84 11.69 -6.66
N VAL A 64 7.46 12.57 -7.45
CA VAL A 64 8.03 12.22 -8.77
C VAL A 64 9.56 12.18 -8.61
N ASN A 65 10.09 11.05 -8.14
CA ASN A 65 11.52 10.85 -7.97
C ASN A 65 11.92 9.44 -8.41
N ALA A 66 12.85 9.35 -9.36
CA ALA A 66 13.32 8.07 -9.93
C ALA A 66 14.12 7.20 -8.93
N HIS A 67 14.55 7.75 -7.80
CA HIS A 67 15.28 7.02 -6.75
C HIS A 67 14.36 6.49 -5.64
N LEU A 68 13.06 6.74 -5.72
CA LEU A 68 12.08 6.20 -4.78
C LEU A 68 11.37 5.01 -5.43
N GLN A 69 11.11 3.98 -4.63
CA GLN A 69 10.31 2.84 -5.09
C GLN A 69 8.97 3.31 -5.64
N ASN A 70 8.56 2.75 -6.77
CA ASN A 70 7.40 3.22 -7.49
C ASN A 70 6.14 2.69 -6.80
N LEU A 71 5.26 3.61 -6.37
CA LEU A 71 3.96 3.25 -5.85
C LEU A 71 3.06 2.80 -7.00
N ILE A 72 2.93 1.48 -7.18
CA ILE A 72 2.14 0.88 -8.27
C ILE A 72 0.70 0.57 -7.89
N GLY A 73 0.36 0.68 -6.60
CA GLY A 73 -1.02 0.61 -6.16
C GLY A 73 -1.25 0.67 -4.67
N SER A 74 -2.52 0.69 -4.28
CA SER A 74 -2.98 0.77 -2.90
C SER A 74 -4.25 -0.05 -2.68
N SER A 75 -4.65 -0.17 -1.43
CA SER A 75 -5.97 -0.66 -1.01
C SER A 75 -6.29 -0.08 0.36
N PRO A 76 -7.57 0.21 0.65
CA PRO A 76 -8.73 0.15 -0.25
C PRO A 76 -8.77 1.31 -1.27
N ASP A 77 -9.82 1.34 -2.11
CA ASP A 77 -10.04 2.41 -3.11
C ASP A 77 -10.28 3.77 -2.43
N GLU A 78 -11.05 3.75 -1.34
CA GLU A 78 -11.36 4.92 -0.55
C GLU A 78 -11.37 4.59 0.95
N PRO A 79 -11.02 5.58 1.79
CA PRO A 79 -11.36 5.52 3.19
C PRO A 79 -12.89 5.48 3.37
N SER A 80 -13.38 4.51 4.14
CA SER A 80 -14.81 4.26 4.28
C SER A 80 -15.24 4.62 5.70
N ASP A 81 -16.37 5.32 5.85
CA ASP A 81 -17.02 5.60 7.15
C ASP A 81 -17.50 4.32 7.87
N LYS A 82 -17.42 3.17 7.20
CA LYS A 82 -17.74 1.84 7.74
C LYS A 82 -16.46 1.06 8.08
N PRO A 83 -16.52 0.13 9.05
CA PRO A 83 -15.39 -0.71 9.42
C PRO A 83 -14.78 -1.38 8.18
N GLN A 84 -13.53 -1.04 7.88
CA GLN A 84 -12.81 -1.58 6.73
C GLN A 84 -12.63 -3.10 6.92
N LYS A 85 -13.32 -3.88 6.08
CA LYS A 85 -13.16 -5.35 6.02
C LYS A 85 -11.80 -5.77 5.45
N HIS A 86 -11.07 -4.84 4.86
CA HIS A 86 -9.80 -5.10 4.18
C HIS A 86 -8.69 -4.22 4.75
N PRO A 87 -7.46 -4.76 4.90
CA PRO A 87 -6.35 -4.00 5.43
C PRO A 87 -5.98 -2.84 4.49
N CYS A 88 -5.57 -1.72 5.08
CA CYS A 88 -4.94 -0.61 4.36
C CYS A 88 -3.51 -0.98 3.99
N TYR A 89 -3.16 -0.90 2.72
CA TYR A 89 -1.80 -1.18 2.26
C TYR A 89 -1.41 -0.43 1.00
N LEU A 90 -0.10 -0.36 0.79
CA LEU A 90 0.56 0.12 -0.42
C LEU A 90 1.34 -1.01 -1.09
N VAL A 91 1.43 -0.93 -2.41
CA VAL A 91 2.14 -1.86 -3.28
C VAL A 91 3.22 -1.09 -4.01
N PHE A 92 4.47 -1.47 -3.77
CA PHE A 92 5.64 -0.93 -4.43
C PHE A 92 6.20 -1.97 -5.41
N ASP A 93 6.78 -1.51 -6.52
CA ASP A 93 7.57 -2.41 -7.35
C ASP A 93 8.77 -2.94 -6.55
N GLY A 94 9.11 -4.22 -6.79
CA GLY A 94 10.26 -4.87 -6.17
C GLY A 94 11.56 -4.68 -6.95
N SER A 95 11.57 -3.83 -7.98
CA SER A 95 12.77 -3.52 -8.75
C SER A 95 13.66 -2.56 -7.97
N GLU A 96 14.93 -2.95 -7.80
CA GLU A 96 16.02 -2.05 -7.41
C GLU A 96 16.33 -1.04 -8.52
#